data_AF-A0A543A1E0-F1
#
_entry.id   AF-A0A543A1E0-F1
#
_cell.length_a   1.000
_cell.length_b   1.000
_cell.length_c   1.000
_cell.angle_alpha   90.00
_cell.angle_beta   90.00
_cell.angle_gamma   90.00
#
_symmetry.space_group_name_H-M   'P 1'
#
loop_
_entity.id
_entity.type
_entity.pdbx_description
1 polymer ?
#
loop_
_entity_poly.entity_id
_entity_poly.type
_entity_poly.pdbx_seq_one_letter_code
_entity_poly.pdbx_strand_id
1 'polypeptide(L)'
;MLAAVSLALAGCGDDSAPKKPAAAPTQESYPAYEATMDPAQAAMTLVPVGAKTLSVTDYDEVKSLFGLEDVTSRSSPADQQDLWRRADKEAAQVSGGVLRGVDQRLRDSFRWGAADVVWEARFAGGAKTGFVIRVADQVDPAKAIKAGVGPLKGATFDSKTHLITKNTAAADVENWAAHDDIVAVAGGPATSTYVVKGCAEGGPEEKTRLAPVTSYSVEFGGGLATVRLGEDRDDLFYRLALGDQDAAYKKVFTDGVADPSSGRIGFRVTDPVRAAELVKAEAVPFAVCD
;
A
#
# COMPACT_ATOMS: atom_id res chain seq x y z
N MET A 1 81.44 -49.89 -14.93
CA MET A 1 82.07 -48.63 -14.50
C MET A 1 80.96 -47.61 -14.34
N LEU A 2 80.80 -47.07 -13.12
CA LEU A 2 79.75 -46.11 -12.78
C LEU A 2 79.85 -44.83 -13.62
N ALA A 3 78.71 -44.31 -14.08
CA ALA A 3 78.54 -42.91 -14.41
C ALA A 3 77.13 -42.48 -13.99
N ALA A 4 77.06 -41.75 -12.87
CA ALA A 4 75.86 -41.09 -12.39
C ALA A 4 75.65 -39.80 -13.17
N VAL A 5 74.47 -39.61 -13.76
CA VAL A 5 74.04 -38.36 -14.39
C VAL A 5 72.88 -37.81 -13.60
N SER A 6 73.15 -36.74 -12.86
CA SER A 6 72.18 -35.96 -12.10
C SER A 6 71.41 -35.04 -13.06
N LEU A 7 70.18 -35.38 -13.41
CA LEU A 7 69.28 -34.49 -14.13
C LEU A 7 68.60 -33.53 -13.13
N ALA A 8 69.01 -32.27 -13.18
CA ALA A 8 68.34 -31.17 -12.51
C ALA A 8 66.98 -30.89 -13.18
N LEU A 9 65.90 -31.06 -12.41
CA LEU A 9 64.55 -30.64 -12.78
C LEU A 9 64.45 -29.11 -12.62
N ALA A 10 64.58 -28.36 -13.72
CA ALA A 10 64.18 -26.96 -13.76
C ALA A 10 62.66 -26.88 -13.99
N GLY A 11 61.88 -26.89 -12.92
CA GLY A 11 60.45 -26.58 -12.97
C GLY A 11 60.25 -25.07 -13.08
N CYS A 12 59.79 -24.59 -14.24
CA CYS A 12 59.31 -23.23 -14.40
C CYS A 12 57.94 -23.12 -13.69
N GLY A 13 57.95 -22.66 -12.44
CA GLY A 13 56.74 -22.22 -11.76
C GLY A 13 56.31 -20.87 -12.34
N ASP A 14 55.28 -20.90 -13.18
CA ASP A 14 54.59 -19.68 -13.61
C ASP A 14 53.72 -19.22 -12.42
N ASP A 15 54.19 -18.18 -11.72
CA ASP A 15 53.63 -17.59 -10.51
C ASP A 15 52.38 -16.73 -10.83
N SER A 16 51.50 -17.26 -11.68
CA SER A 16 50.23 -16.64 -12.00
C SER A 16 49.23 -17.00 -10.90
N ALA A 17 49.06 -16.10 -9.92
CA ALA A 17 48.03 -16.22 -8.91
C ALA A 17 46.67 -16.56 -9.57
N PRO A 18 45.94 -17.58 -9.09
CA PRO A 18 44.68 -17.98 -9.71
C PRO A 18 43.72 -16.78 -9.74
N LYS A 19 43.31 -16.37 -10.94
CA LYS A 19 42.30 -15.32 -11.12
C LYS A 19 41.06 -15.72 -10.34
N LYS A 20 40.77 -15.00 -9.26
CA LYS A 20 39.53 -15.15 -8.50
C LYS A 20 38.37 -15.01 -9.50
N PRO A 21 37.45 -15.99 -9.62
CA PRO A 21 36.28 -15.84 -10.47
C PRO A 21 35.60 -14.52 -10.10
N ALA A 22 35.25 -13.71 -11.11
CA ALA A 22 34.41 -12.54 -10.88
C ALA A 22 33.17 -13.00 -10.11
N ALA A 23 32.84 -12.33 -9.02
CA ALA A 23 31.61 -12.62 -8.29
C ALA A 23 30.46 -12.57 -9.30
N ALA A 24 29.60 -13.59 -9.28
CA ALA A 24 28.38 -13.56 -10.06
C ALA A 24 27.63 -12.26 -9.69
N PRO A 25 27.04 -11.54 -10.66
CA PRO A 25 26.24 -10.38 -10.35
C PRO A 25 25.19 -10.79 -9.31
N THR A 26 25.18 -10.11 -8.17
CA THR A 26 24.16 -10.32 -7.15
C THR A 26 22.84 -9.94 -7.78
N GLN A 27 21.94 -10.91 -7.96
CA GLN A 27 20.60 -10.63 -8.42
C GLN A 27 19.90 -9.87 -7.29
N GLU A 28 19.61 -8.59 -7.49
CA GLU A 28 18.83 -7.83 -6.52
C GLU A 28 17.47 -8.50 -6.36
N SER A 29 17.18 -8.99 -5.15
CA SER A 29 15.87 -9.53 -4.80
C SER A 29 15.13 -8.47 -4.00
N TYR A 30 14.02 -7.99 -4.54
CA TYR A 30 13.14 -7.08 -3.82
C TYR A 30 12.13 -7.86 -2.96
N PRO A 31 11.58 -7.26 -1.90
CA PRO A 31 10.55 -7.90 -1.10
C PRO A 31 9.37 -8.33 -1.97
N ALA A 32 8.97 -9.59 -1.82
CA ALA A 32 7.90 -10.20 -2.58
C ALA A 32 6.60 -10.22 -1.76
N TYR A 33 5.47 -10.24 -2.46
CA TYR A 33 4.16 -10.40 -1.83
C TYR A 33 4.08 -11.72 -1.03
N GLU A 34 3.56 -11.61 0.19
CA GLU A 34 3.14 -12.76 0.99
C GLU A 34 1.70 -12.55 1.48
N ALA A 35 0.89 -13.62 1.44
CA ALA A 35 -0.53 -13.54 1.77
C ALA A 35 -0.82 -13.22 3.25
N THR A 36 0.19 -13.32 4.12
CA THR A 36 0.11 -13.01 5.56
C THR A 36 0.44 -11.55 5.88
N MET A 37 0.87 -10.76 4.89
CA MET A 37 1.15 -9.34 5.08
C MET A 37 -0.14 -8.56 5.29
N ASP A 38 -0.04 -7.46 6.04
CA ASP A 38 -1.08 -6.44 6.09
C ASP A 38 -1.37 -5.90 4.67
N PRO A 39 -2.63 -5.60 4.29
CA PRO A 39 -2.98 -5.14 2.95
C PRO A 39 -2.14 -3.97 2.44
N ALA A 40 -1.79 -3.00 3.29
CA ALA A 40 -0.98 -1.85 2.86
C ALA A 40 0.46 -2.28 2.51
N GLN A 41 1.08 -3.08 3.38
CA GLN A 41 2.42 -3.64 3.15
C GLN A 41 2.43 -4.56 1.93
N ALA A 42 1.43 -5.43 1.81
CA ALA A 42 1.26 -6.34 0.68
C ALA A 42 1.18 -5.57 -0.64
N ALA A 43 0.38 -4.50 -0.68
CA ALA A 43 0.26 -3.66 -1.86
C ALA A 43 1.57 -2.97 -2.23
N MET A 44 2.38 -2.51 -1.26
CA MET A 44 3.68 -1.85 -1.52
C MET A 44 4.65 -2.72 -2.33
N THR A 45 4.59 -4.06 -2.20
CA THR A 45 5.40 -4.99 -3.01
C THR A 45 5.07 -4.95 -4.53
N LEU A 46 3.94 -4.34 -4.90
CA LEU A 46 3.41 -4.28 -6.26
C LEU A 46 3.35 -2.84 -6.80
N VAL A 47 3.64 -1.84 -5.98
CA VAL A 47 3.59 -0.42 -6.38
C VAL A 47 4.91 -0.01 -7.03
N PRO A 48 4.89 0.51 -8.28
CA PRO A 48 6.08 1.02 -8.93
C PRO A 48 6.72 2.20 -8.19
N VAL A 49 8.06 2.30 -8.17
CA VAL A 49 8.82 3.38 -7.50
C VAL A 49 8.42 4.80 -7.88
N GLY A 50 7.90 4.98 -9.10
CA GLY A 50 7.46 6.27 -9.64
C GLY A 50 6.05 6.69 -9.20
N ALA A 51 5.28 5.82 -8.54
CA ALA A 51 4.04 6.21 -7.91
C ALA A 51 4.29 7.24 -6.80
N LYS A 52 3.26 8.02 -6.50
CA LYS A 52 3.25 9.07 -5.47
C LYS A 52 2.24 8.79 -4.37
N THR A 53 1.17 8.08 -4.67
CA THR A 53 0.10 7.79 -3.71
C THR A 53 -0.32 6.34 -3.80
N LEU A 54 -0.72 5.78 -2.67
CA LEU A 54 -1.30 4.45 -2.52
C LEU A 54 -2.53 4.57 -1.62
N SER A 55 -3.66 4.06 -2.08
CA SER A 55 -4.93 4.01 -1.34
C SER A 55 -5.35 2.56 -1.18
N VAL A 56 -5.41 2.05 0.04
CA VAL A 56 -5.78 0.66 0.35
C VAL A 56 -7.05 0.65 1.20
N THR A 57 -8.01 -0.21 0.86
CA THR A 57 -9.16 -0.50 1.71
C THR A 57 -9.24 -2.00 1.93
N ASP A 58 -9.28 -2.41 3.19
CA ASP A 58 -9.55 -3.78 3.60
C ASP A 58 -11.06 -3.97 3.76
N TYR A 59 -11.67 -4.69 2.82
CA TYR A 59 -13.11 -4.91 2.82
C TYR A 59 -13.55 -5.96 3.83
N ASP A 60 -12.67 -6.85 4.29
CA ASP A 60 -13.01 -7.77 5.37
C ASP A 60 -13.08 -7.01 6.71
N GLU A 61 -12.18 -6.05 6.93
CA GLU A 61 -12.30 -5.11 8.07
C GLU A 61 -13.54 -4.19 7.95
N VAL A 62 -13.87 -3.70 6.75
CA VAL A 62 -15.14 -2.95 6.52
C VAL A 62 -16.36 -3.81 6.88
N LYS A 63 -16.38 -5.09 6.48
CA LYS A 63 -17.49 -6.00 6.81
C LYS A 63 -17.56 -6.29 8.31
N SER A 64 -16.41 -6.52 8.94
CA SER A 64 -16.27 -6.77 10.38
C SER A 64 -16.82 -5.61 11.22
N LEU A 65 -16.55 -4.36 10.81
CA LEU A 65 -17.10 -3.15 11.46
C LEU A 65 -18.63 -3.19 11.57
N PHE A 66 -19.29 -3.88 10.65
CA PHE A 66 -20.73 -3.92 10.49
C PHE A 66 -21.38 -5.24 10.88
N GLY A 67 -20.60 -6.27 11.23
CA GLY A 67 -21.09 -7.63 11.46
C GLY A 67 -21.63 -8.29 10.18
N LEU A 68 -20.98 -8.04 9.04
CA LEU A 68 -21.37 -8.48 7.71
C LEU A 68 -20.30 -9.35 7.03
N GLU A 69 -19.50 -10.07 7.82
CA GLU A 69 -18.34 -10.85 7.39
C GLU A 69 -18.70 -11.92 6.35
N ASP A 70 -19.88 -12.53 6.48
CA ASP A 70 -20.37 -13.58 5.59
C ASP A 70 -21.00 -13.03 4.28
N VAL A 71 -21.08 -11.71 4.11
CA VAL A 71 -21.67 -11.11 2.91
C VAL A 71 -20.72 -11.27 1.72
N THR A 72 -21.20 -11.96 0.69
CA THR A 72 -20.50 -12.24 -0.57
C THR A 72 -21.38 -11.89 -1.77
N SER A 73 -20.87 -12.06 -3.00
CA SER A 73 -21.69 -11.89 -4.21
C SER A 73 -22.87 -12.86 -4.31
N ARG A 74 -22.83 -13.96 -3.55
CA ARG A 74 -23.89 -14.99 -3.49
C ARG A 74 -24.97 -14.68 -2.46
N SER A 75 -24.74 -13.73 -1.57
CA SER A 75 -25.73 -13.28 -0.58
C SER A 75 -26.92 -12.60 -1.26
N SER A 76 -27.99 -12.35 -0.50
CA SER A 76 -29.18 -11.74 -1.09
C SER A 76 -28.88 -10.33 -1.61
N PRO A 77 -29.64 -9.81 -2.61
CA PRO A 77 -29.48 -8.43 -3.05
C PRO A 77 -29.64 -7.40 -1.92
N ALA A 78 -30.46 -7.71 -0.91
CA ALA A 78 -30.68 -6.85 0.25
C ALA A 78 -29.44 -6.77 1.14
N ASP A 79 -28.78 -7.90 1.43
CA ASP A 79 -27.55 -7.94 2.25
C ASP A 79 -26.41 -7.20 1.56
N GLN A 80 -26.26 -7.41 0.25
CA GLN A 80 -25.27 -6.71 -0.56
C GLN A 80 -25.55 -5.19 -0.56
N GLN A 81 -26.82 -4.79 -0.71
CA GLN A 81 -27.19 -3.38 -0.65
C GLN A 81 -26.94 -2.78 0.74
N ASP A 82 -27.17 -3.53 1.82
CA ASP A 82 -26.88 -3.08 3.18
C ASP A 82 -25.39 -2.86 3.41
N LEU A 83 -24.54 -3.85 3.09
CA LEU A 83 -23.08 -3.73 3.16
C LEU A 83 -22.61 -2.44 2.50
N TRP A 84 -23.05 -2.24 1.27
CA TRP A 84 -22.59 -1.13 0.45
C TRP A 84 -23.13 0.22 0.90
N ARG A 85 -24.39 0.28 1.33
CA ARG A 85 -24.96 1.50 1.90
C ARG A 85 -24.23 1.91 3.18
N ARG A 86 -23.89 0.96 4.06
CA ARG A 86 -23.16 1.23 5.30
C ARG A 86 -21.72 1.62 5.02
N ALA A 87 -21.03 0.87 4.16
CA ALA A 87 -19.68 1.22 3.73
C ALA A 87 -19.61 2.64 3.15
N ASP A 88 -20.56 3.04 2.30
CA ASP A 88 -20.58 4.36 1.65
C ASP A 88 -20.96 5.51 2.60
N LYS A 89 -21.52 5.22 3.79
CA LYS A 89 -22.01 6.24 4.75
C LYS A 89 -21.24 6.30 6.06
N GLU A 90 -20.62 5.19 6.45
CA GLU A 90 -20.11 5.00 7.81
C GLU A 90 -18.64 4.57 7.82
N ALA A 91 -18.07 4.10 6.70
CA ALA A 91 -16.67 3.68 6.63
C ALA A 91 -15.80 4.72 5.88
N ALA A 92 -14.61 4.97 6.43
CA ALA A 92 -13.57 5.72 5.74
C ALA A 92 -12.94 4.82 4.66
N GLN A 93 -13.43 4.92 3.41
CA GLN A 93 -12.89 4.16 2.27
C GLN A 93 -12.02 5.05 1.39
N VAL A 94 -10.73 4.72 1.26
CA VAL A 94 -9.79 5.54 0.48
C VAL A 94 -9.59 5.06 -0.96
N SER A 95 -9.72 3.76 -1.22
CA SER A 95 -9.56 3.18 -2.57
C SER A 95 -10.79 3.34 -3.47
N GLY A 96 -12.00 3.45 -2.90
CA GLY A 96 -13.23 3.82 -3.60
C GLY A 96 -13.92 2.72 -4.41
N GLY A 97 -13.51 1.46 -4.28
CA GLY A 97 -14.20 0.29 -4.81
C GLY A 97 -14.09 0.12 -6.32
N VAL A 98 -12.96 -0.42 -6.80
CA VAL A 98 -12.64 -0.55 -8.23
C VAL A 98 -13.73 -1.27 -9.01
N LEU A 99 -14.33 -2.32 -8.45
CA LEU A 99 -15.31 -3.16 -9.14
C LEU A 99 -16.77 -2.71 -8.97
N ARG A 100 -17.05 -1.73 -8.10
CA ARG A 100 -18.41 -1.33 -7.72
C ARG A 100 -19.27 -0.95 -8.94
N GLY A 101 -18.68 -0.22 -9.89
CA GLY A 101 -19.36 0.24 -11.11
C GLY A 101 -19.68 -0.87 -12.13
N VAL A 102 -19.11 -2.08 -11.97
CA VAL A 102 -19.38 -3.24 -12.84
C VAL A 102 -19.89 -4.46 -12.08
N ASP A 103 -20.18 -4.30 -10.79
CA ASP A 103 -20.54 -5.39 -9.88
C ASP A 103 -21.70 -6.24 -10.41
N GLN A 104 -22.79 -5.59 -10.83
CA GLN A 104 -23.96 -6.30 -11.33
C GLN A 104 -23.60 -7.22 -12.52
N ARG A 105 -22.81 -6.74 -13.47
CA ARG A 105 -22.37 -7.54 -14.62
C ARG A 105 -21.48 -8.69 -14.19
N LEU A 106 -20.59 -8.48 -13.22
CA LEU A 106 -19.74 -9.53 -12.67
C LEU A 106 -20.62 -10.64 -12.06
N ARG A 107 -21.61 -10.28 -11.25
CA ARG A 107 -22.49 -11.26 -10.58
C ARG A 107 -23.34 -12.04 -11.57
N ASP A 108 -23.95 -11.35 -12.52
CA ASP A 108 -24.87 -11.95 -13.48
C ASP A 108 -24.16 -12.89 -14.47
N SER A 109 -22.98 -12.49 -14.96
CA SER A 109 -22.28 -13.20 -16.03
C SER A 109 -21.14 -14.11 -15.56
N PHE A 110 -20.58 -13.85 -14.37
CA PHE A 110 -19.36 -14.52 -13.89
C PHE A 110 -19.48 -15.10 -12.47
N ARG A 111 -20.61 -14.90 -11.78
CA ARG A 111 -20.92 -15.49 -10.46
C ARG A 111 -19.98 -15.06 -9.31
N TRP A 112 -19.37 -13.89 -9.45
CA TRP A 112 -18.60 -13.20 -8.41
C TRP A 112 -18.80 -11.68 -8.54
N GLY A 113 -18.39 -10.89 -7.57
CA GLY A 113 -18.60 -9.44 -7.58
C GLY A 113 -17.72 -8.69 -6.59
N ALA A 114 -18.03 -7.40 -6.41
CA ALA A 114 -17.30 -6.51 -5.49
C ALA A 114 -17.34 -7.02 -4.04
N ALA A 115 -18.39 -7.75 -3.64
CA ALA A 115 -18.50 -8.27 -2.26
C ALA A 115 -17.53 -9.44 -1.98
N ASP A 116 -16.95 -10.05 -3.02
CA ASP A 116 -15.92 -11.08 -2.88
C ASP A 116 -14.49 -10.52 -2.87
N VAL A 117 -14.34 -9.19 -2.91
CA VAL A 117 -13.05 -8.55 -2.69
C VAL A 117 -12.73 -8.59 -1.20
N VAL A 118 -11.53 -9.06 -0.87
CA VAL A 118 -10.95 -9.10 0.48
C VAL A 118 -10.33 -7.75 0.79
N TRP A 119 -9.45 -7.27 -0.08
CA TRP A 119 -8.91 -5.92 -0.03
C TRP A 119 -8.60 -5.42 -1.43
N GLU A 120 -8.54 -4.11 -1.58
CA GLU A 120 -8.09 -3.47 -2.81
C GLU A 120 -7.12 -2.33 -2.54
N ALA A 121 -6.24 -2.10 -3.50
CA ALA A 121 -5.31 -1.00 -3.51
C ALA A 121 -5.34 -0.28 -4.86
N ARG A 122 -5.17 1.04 -4.83
CA ARG A 122 -4.98 1.89 -6.00
C ARG A 122 -3.75 2.75 -5.81
N PHE A 123 -2.97 2.91 -6.86
CA PHE A 123 -1.83 3.80 -6.82
C PHE A 123 -1.84 4.74 -8.02
N ALA A 124 -1.32 5.93 -7.81
CA ALA A 124 -1.22 6.98 -8.81
C ALA A 124 0.10 7.75 -8.66
N GLY A 125 0.40 8.60 -9.63
CA GLY A 125 1.70 9.28 -9.77
C GLY A 125 2.62 8.57 -10.75
N GLY A 126 3.54 9.32 -11.36
CA GLY A 126 4.38 8.82 -12.45
C GLY A 126 3.60 8.67 -13.77
N ALA A 127 3.92 7.64 -14.55
CA ALA A 127 3.41 7.50 -15.93
C ALA A 127 2.01 6.86 -16.04
N LYS A 128 1.57 6.06 -15.05
CA LYS A 128 0.30 5.31 -15.11
C LYS A 128 -0.30 5.12 -13.71
N THR A 129 -1.62 5.19 -13.63
CA THR A 129 -2.38 4.72 -12.47
C THR A 129 -2.57 3.20 -12.54
N GLY A 130 -2.57 2.52 -11.40
CA GLY A 130 -2.79 1.07 -11.33
C GLY A 130 -3.61 0.64 -10.12
N PHE A 131 -3.85 -0.65 -10.03
CA PHE A 131 -4.56 -1.25 -8.92
C PHE A 131 -4.09 -2.68 -8.63
N VAL A 132 -4.36 -3.12 -7.41
CA VAL A 132 -4.27 -4.50 -6.95
C VAL A 132 -5.58 -4.83 -6.26
N ILE A 133 -6.15 -6.00 -6.54
CA ILE A 133 -7.37 -6.48 -5.89
C ILE A 133 -7.12 -7.91 -5.43
N ARG A 134 -7.23 -8.16 -4.13
CA ARG A 134 -7.30 -9.53 -3.60
C ARG A 134 -8.76 -9.94 -3.58
N VAL A 135 -9.09 -10.99 -4.33
CA VAL A 135 -10.43 -11.61 -4.31
C VAL A 135 -10.40 -12.86 -3.46
N ALA A 136 -11.49 -13.27 -2.83
CA ALA A 136 -11.54 -14.48 -2.01
C ALA A 136 -11.12 -15.75 -2.80
N ASP A 137 -10.57 -16.75 -2.12
CA ASP A 137 -9.88 -17.90 -2.73
C ASP A 137 -10.77 -18.71 -3.70
N GLN A 138 -12.07 -18.76 -3.44
CA GLN A 138 -13.04 -19.43 -4.30
C GLN A 138 -13.36 -18.69 -5.62
N VAL A 139 -12.85 -17.47 -5.81
CA VAL A 139 -13.16 -16.63 -6.97
C VAL A 139 -12.18 -16.89 -8.11
N ASP A 140 -12.72 -17.15 -9.30
CA ASP A 140 -11.97 -17.19 -10.56
C ASP A 140 -12.37 -16.01 -11.47
N PRO A 141 -11.57 -14.92 -11.51
CA PRO A 141 -11.86 -13.74 -12.32
C PRO A 141 -11.41 -13.89 -13.78
N ALA A 142 -10.74 -14.98 -14.17
CA ALA A 142 -10.06 -15.10 -15.46
C ALA A 142 -11.00 -14.88 -16.66
N LYS A 143 -12.24 -15.38 -16.58
CA LYS A 143 -13.26 -15.19 -17.62
C LYS A 143 -13.70 -13.73 -17.75
N ALA A 144 -13.86 -13.02 -16.62
CA ALA A 144 -14.25 -11.60 -16.61
C ALA A 144 -13.13 -10.70 -17.16
N ILE A 145 -11.88 -11.01 -16.80
CA ILE A 145 -10.69 -10.33 -17.31
C ILE A 145 -10.56 -10.54 -18.82
N LYS A 146 -10.68 -11.79 -19.30
CA LYS A 146 -10.65 -12.11 -20.74
C LYS A 146 -11.77 -11.40 -21.51
N ALA A 147 -12.94 -11.25 -20.91
CA ALA A 147 -14.06 -10.51 -21.47
C ALA A 147 -13.89 -8.98 -21.40
N GLY A 148 -12.84 -8.47 -20.73
CA GLY A 148 -12.53 -7.06 -20.64
C GLY A 148 -13.58 -6.25 -19.88
N VAL A 149 -14.14 -6.79 -18.78
CA VAL A 149 -15.20 -6.14 -18.01
C VAL A 149 -14.67 -4.89 -17.29
N GLY A 150 -15.00 -3.71 -17.82
CA GLY A 150 -14.68 -2.41 -17.21
C GLY A 150 -13.20 -2.27 -16.83
N PRO A 151 -12.87 -2.00 -15.55
CA PRO A 151 -11.49 -1.78 -15.11
C PRO A 151 -10.59 -3.02 -15.28
N LEU A 152 -11.16 -4.23 -15.34
CA LEU A 152 -10.44 -5.49 -15.53
C LEU A 152 -9.81 -5.64 -16.93
N LYS A 153 -10.19 -4.80 -17.90
CA LYS A 153 -9.59 -4.83 -19.23
C LYS A 153 -8.08 -4.60 -19.14
N GLY A 154 -7.30 -5.58 -19.58
CA GLY A 154 -5.84 -5.55 -19.55
C GLY A 154 -5.23 -5.77 -18.16
N ALA A 155 -6.02 -6.22 -17.18
CA ALA A 155 -5.52 -6.71 -15.91
C ALA A 155 -5.01 -8.15 -16.05
N THR A 156 -4.20 -8.59 -15.10
CA THR A 156 -3.70 -9.97 -14.96
C THR A 156 -4.23 -10.58 -13.68
N PHE A 157 -4.43 -11.90 -13.66
CA PHE A 157 -4.79 -12.65 -12.46
C PHE A 157 -3.71 -13.67 -12.16
N ASP A 158 -3.20 -13.66 -10.92
CA ASP A 158 -2.35 -14.70 -10.38
C ASP A 158 -3.18 -15.63 -9.49
N SER A 159 -3.36 -16.87 -9.93
CA SER A 159 -4.16 -17.87 -9.22
C SER A 159 -3.50 -18.40 -7.95
N LYS A 160 -2.20 -18.16 -7.73
CA LYS A 160 -1.52 -18.59 -6.49
C LYS A 160 -1.76 -17.61 -5.35
N THR A 161 -1.75 -16.32 -5.68
CA THR A 161 -1.90 -15.22 -4.72
C THR A 161 -3.33 -14.68 -4.67
N HIS A 162 -4.17 -15.09 -5.63
CA HIS A 162 -5.54 -14.59 -5.86
C HIS A 162 -5.60 -13.07 -6.06
N LEU A 163 -4.55 -12.52 -6.68
CA LEU A 163 -4.44 -11.10 -6.98
C LEU A 163 -4.82 -10.79 -8.42
N ILE A 164 -5.64 -9.76 -8.60
CA ILE A 164 -5.87 -9.10 -9.88
C ILE A 164 -5.05 -7.82 -9.90
N THR A 165 -4.13 -7.70 -10.85
CA THR A 165 -3.20 -6.57 -10.93
C THR A 165 -3.29 -5.84 -12.25
N LYS A 166 -3.02 -4.53 -12.22
CA LYS A 166 -2.89 -3.71 -13.43
C LYS A 166 -1.87 -2.60 -13.23
N ASN A 167 -0.94 -2.48 -14.17
CA ASN A 167 0.16 -1.50 -14.14
C ASN A 167 1.05 -1.59 -12.88
N THR A 168 1.17 -2.77 -12.27
CA THR A 168 2.02 -3.03 -11.09
C THR A 168 3.48 -3.22 -11.48
N ALA A 169 4.38 -3.09 -10.49
CA ALA A 169 5.75 -3.56 -10.61
C ALA A 169 5.78 -5.09 -10.79
N ALA A 170 6.76 -5.59 -11.53
CA ALA A 170 7.07 -7.01 -11.56
C ALA A 170 7.90 -7.39 -10.31
N ALA A 171 7.93 -8.68 -9.95
CA ALA A 171 8.57 -9.14 -8.72
C ALA A 171 10.10 -8.91 -8.69
N ASP A 172 10.73 -8.78 -9.86
CA ASP A 172 12.16 -8.53 -10.05
C ASP A 172 12.49 -7.05 -10.31
N VAL A 173 11.51 -6.16 -10.12
CA VAL A 173 11.66 -4.71 -10.31
C VAL A 173 11.50 -4.01 -8.97
N GLU A 174 12.33 -2.99 -8.74
CA GLU A 174 12.27 -2.15 -7.55
C GLU A 174 10.84 -1.61 -7.36
N ASN A 175 10.37 -1.65 -6.12
CA ASN A 175 9.00 -1.32 -5.73
C ASN A 175 9.00 -0.61 -4.37
N TRP A 176 7.84 -0.12 -3.95
CA TRP A 176 7.74 0.63 -2.69
C TRP A 176 8.21 -0.15 -1.45
N ALA A 177 8.06 -1.48 -1.44
CA ALA A 177 8.52 -2.28 -0.30
C ALA A 177 10.05 -2.37 -0.18
N ALA A 178 10.81 -1.96 -1.20
CA ALA A 178 12.28 -1.86 -1.13
C ALA A 178 12.78 -0.56 -0.47
N HIS A 179 11.88 0.35 -0.08
CA HIS A 179 12.23 1.64 0.50
C HIS A 179 11.79 1.73 1.97
N ASP A 180 12.77 1.69 2.88
CA ASP A 180 12.53 1.68 4.34
C ASP A 180 11.70 2.87 4.81
N ASP A 181 11.88 4.06 4.23
CA ASP A 181 11.13 5.27 4.58
C ASP A 181 9.64 5.16 4.23
N ILE A 182 9.29 4.43 3.16
CA ILE A 182 7.89 4.19 2.78
C ILE A 182 7.30 3.06 3.64
N VAL A 183 8.06 2.00 3.88
CA VAL A 183 7.62 0.86 4.69
C VAL A 183 7.38 1.28 6.14
N ALA A 184 8.21 2.17 6.71
CA ALA A 184 8.05 2.68 8.06
C ALA A 184 6.71 3.38 8.30
N VAL A 185 6.08 3.92 7.26
CA VAL A 185 4.76 4.57 7.35
C VAL A 185 3.61 3.67 6.88
N ALA A 186 3.87 2.46 6.37
CA ALA A 186 2.82 1.53 5.93
C ALA A 186 1.81 1.21 7.04
N GLY A 187 2.32 1.18 8.27
CA GLY A 187 1.52 1.08 9.48
C GLY A 187 1.06 -0.35 9.81
N GLY A 188 -0.15 -0.52 10.35
CA GLY A 188 -0.71 -1.79 10.79
C GLY A 188 -2.18 -1.98 10.41
N PRO A 189 -2.87 -2.98 11.01
CA PRO A 189 -4.23 -3.35 10.63
C PRO A 189 -5.20 -2.16 10.69
N ALA A 190 -5.86 -1.88 9.58
CA ALA A 190 -6.78 -0.76 9.41
C ALA A 190 -7.86 -1.11 8.38
N THR A 191 -9.03 -0.50 8.52
CA THR A 191 -10.10 -0.57 7.52
C THR A 191 -9.65 0.06 6.20
N SER A 192 -8.85 1.13 6.27
CA SER A 192 -8.20 1.70 5.10
C SER A 192 -6.94 2.48 5.44
N THR A 193 -6.03 2.58 4.48
CA THR A 193 -4.75 3.29 4.61
C THR A 193 -4.46 4.09 3.35
N TYR A 194 -4.17 5.38 3.51
CA TYR A 194 -3.71 6.25 2.44
C TYR A 194 -2.24 6.60 2.68
N VAL A 195 -1.36 6.26 1.76
CA VAL A 195 0.10 6.49 1.84
C VAL A 195 0.53 7.45 0.73
N VAL A 196 1.41 8.38 1.08
CA VAL A 196 1.98 9.36 0.15
C VAL A 196 3.50 9.30 0.21
N LYS A 197 4.13 9.28 -0.96
CA LYS A 197 5.58 9.46 -1.15
C LYS A 197 5.87 10.94 -1.38
N GLY A 198 6.11 11.64 -0.29
CA GLY A 198 6.39 13.08 -0.21
C GLY A 198 5.75 13.70 1.03
N CYS A 199 5.65 15.02 1.01
CA CYS A 199 4.95 15.84 1.99
C CYS A 199 3.80 16.60 1.32
N ALA A 200 2.85 17.08 2.13
CA ALA A 200 1.75 17.90 1.63
C ALA A 200 2.23 19.34 1.32
N GLU A 201 1.71 19.93 0.25
CA GLU A 201 1.96 21.35 -0.05
C GLU A 201 1.15 22.27 0.88
N GLY A 202 1.50 23.56 0.93
CA GLY A 202 0.76 24.55 1.71
C GLY A 202 1.17 24.63 3.19
N GLY A 203 2.46 24.41 3.48
CA GLY A 203 3.03 24.64 4.80
C GLY A 203 2.95 26.10 5.27
N PRO A 204 3.21 26.37 6.55
CA PRO A 204 3.21 27.73 7.11
C PRO A 204 4.17 28.66 6.36
N GLU A 205 3.76 29.92 6.16
CA GLU A 205 4.57 30.91 5.42
C GLU A 205 5.89 31.27 6.11
N GLU A 206 5.92 31.16 7.44
CA GLU A 206 7.13 31.32 8.23
C GLU A 206 7.88 30.00 8.31
N LYS A 207 9.19 30.00 8.05
CA LYS A 207 10.03 28.82 8.23
C LYS A 207 9.89 28.29 9.64
N THR A 208 9.35 27.09 9.72
CA THR A 208 9.19 26.36 10.96
C THR A 208 10.44 25.55 11.28
N ARG A 209 10.44 24.90 12.45
CA ARG A 209 11.38 23.80 12.74
C ARG A 209 10.70 22.46 12.44
N LEU A 210 9.94 22.38 11.35
CA LEU A 210 9.31 21.12 10.99
C LEU A 210 10.40 20.18 10.50
N ALA A 211 10.49 18.99 11.09
CA ALA A 211 11.35 17.96 10.57
C ALA A 211 10.86 17.56 9.15
N PRO A 212 11.75 17.24 8.22
CA PRO A 212 11.35 16.82 6.87
C PRO A 212 10.39 15.62 6.89
N VAL A 213 9.50 15.55 5.90
CA VAL A 213 8.60 14.41 5.66
C VAL A 213 8.91 13.90 4.26
N THR A 214 9.44 12.68 4.17
CA THR A 214 9.71 12.02 2.88
C THR A 214 8.55 11.13 2.44
N SER A 215 7.76 10.68 3.40
CA SER A 215 6.56 9.87 3.23
C SER A 215 5.64 10.07 4.43
N TYR A 216 4.35 9.83 4.24
CA TYR A 216 3.40 9.74 5.35
C TYR A 216 2.26 8.78 5.02
N SER A 217 1.53 8.38 6.05
CA SER A 217 0.24 7.70 5.88
C SER A 217 -0.84 8.22 6.80
N VAL A 218 -2.09 7.96 6.43
CA VAL A 218 -3.26 8.08 7.28
C VAL A 218 -4.04 6.78 7.24
N GLU A 219 -4.14 6.14 8.40
CA GLU A 219 -4.87 4.90 8.64
C GLU A 219 -6.23 5.20 9.26
N PHE A 220 -7.27 4.45 8.92
CA PHE A 220 -8.59 4.53 9.54
C PHE A 220 -9.03 3.17 10.07
N GLY A 221 -9.55 3.14 11.30
CA GLY A 221 -10.10 1.92 11.90
C GLY A 221 -10.82 2.20 13.22
N GLY A 222 -11.95 1.53 13.46
CA GLY A 222 -12.66 1.59 14.75
C GLY A 222 -13.09 3.01 15.19
N GLY A 223 -13.38 3.92 14.25
CA GLY A 223 -13.72 5.31 14.55
C GLY A 223 -12.51 6.20 14.90
N LEU A 224 -11.30 5.70 14.67
CA LEU A 224 -10.04 6.43 14.85
C LEU A 224 -9.34 6.66 13.50
N ALA A 225 -8.49 7.66 13.47
CA ALA A 225 -7.49 7.84 12.43
C ALA A 225 -6.09 7.95 13.04
N THR A 226 -5.09 7.37 12.39
CA THR A 226 -3.69 7.46 12.79
C THR A 226 -2.87 8.01 11.64
N VAL A 227 -2.24 9.16 11.85
CA VAL A 227 -1.25 9.72 10.93
C VAL A 227 0.13 9.19 11.33
N ARG A 228 0.93 8.76 10.35
CA ARG A 228 2.32 8.32 10.56
C ARG A 228 3.28 9.16 9.72
N LEU A 229 4.32 9.69 10.35
CA LEU A 229 5.28 10.62 9.72
C LEU A 229 6.75 10.14 9.83
N GLY A 230 6.97 8.91 10.30
CA GLY A 230 8.29 8.38 10.66
C GLY A 230 8.65 8.64 12.12
N GLU A 231 9.44 7.75 12.72
CA GLU A 231 9.78 7.72 14.15
C GLU A 231 10.61 8.93 14.61
N ASP A 232 10.73 9.10 15.94
CA ASP A 232 11.61 10.09 16.59
C ASP A 232 11.40 11.55 16.14
N ARG A 233 10.15 12.04 16.26
CA ARG A 233 9.76 13.38 15.80
C ARG A 233 9.41 14.34 16.93
N ASP A 234 10.20 15.38 17.11
CA ASP A 234 9.97 16.45 18.09
C ASP A 234 8.92 17.50 17.63
N ASP A 235 8.55 17.48 16.36
CA ASP A 235 7.66 18.47 15.72
C ASP A 235 6.17 18.08 15.71
N LEU A 236 5.80 16.90 16.22
CA LEU A 236 4.43 16.39 16.11
C LEU A 236 3.38 17.24 16.82
N PHE A 237 3.70 17.86 17.95
CA PHE A 237 2.76 18.76 18.64
C PHE A 237 2.46 20.01 17.81
N TYR A 238 3.44 20.50 17.06
CA TYR A 238 3.23 21.61 16.14
C TYR A 238 2.40 21.18 14.93
N ARG A 239 2.69 20.01 14.35
CA ARG A 239 1.90 19.43 13.25
C ARG A 239 0.45 19.14 13.64
N LEU A 240 0.21 18.70 14.87
CA LEU A 240 -1.13 18.57 15.43
C LEU A 240 -1.84 19.93 15.48
N ALA A 241 -1.16 20.98 15.95
CA ALA A 241 -1.72 22.33 16.00
C ALA A 241 -2.05 22.90 14.60
N LEU A 242 -1.30 22.55 13.55
CA LEU A 242 -1.65 22.91 12.16
C LEU A 242 -3.00 22.30 11.75
N GLY A 243 -3.24 21.05 12.14
CA GLY A 243 -4.54 20.38 11.96
C GLY A 243 -5.69 21.11 12.67
N ASP A 244 -5.46 21.55 13.90
CA ASP A 244 -6.46 22.28 14.70
C ASP A 244 -6.76 23.69 14.16
N GLN A 245 -5.88 24.25 13.33
CA GLN A 245 -6.07 25.53 12.67
C GLN A 245 -6.84 25.38 11.35
N ASP A 246 -6.78 24.22 10.71
CA ASP A 246 -7.54 23.94 9.51
C ASP A 246 -9.01 23.64 9.83
N ALA A 247 -9.90 24.51 9.34
CA ALA A 247 -11.33 24.45 9.63
C ALA A 247 -12.05 23.22 9.04
N ALA A 248 -11.51 22.61 7.99
CA ALA A 248 -12.06 21.39 7.41
C ALA A 248 -11.62 20.16 8.23
N TYR A 249 -10.33 20.09 8.59
CA TYR A 249 -9.78 18.98 9.36
C TYR A 249 -10.32 18.94 10.79
N LYS A 250 -10.37 20.09 11.49
CA LYS A 250 -10.90 20.18 12.86
C LYS A 250 -12.35 19.68 13.02
N LYS A 251 -13.15 19.72 11.94
CA LYS A 251 -14.54 19.25 11.99
C LYS A 251 -14.64 17.73 12.04
N VAL A 252 -13.68 17.02 11.43
CA VAL A 252 -13.74 15.58 11.24
C VAL A 252 -12.72 14.81 12.10
N PHE A 253 -11.59 15.43 12.42
CA PHE A 253 -10.55 14.89 13.29
C PHE A 253 -10.57 15.65 14.61
N THR A 254 -10.86 14.94 15.70
CA THR A 254 -10.95 15.54 17.04
C THR A 254 -10.06 14.80 18.03
N ASP A 255 -9.82 15.42 19.19
CA ASP A 255 -9.09 14.83 20.31
C ASP A 255 -7.72 14.27 19.91
N GLY A 256 -6.97 15.05 19.13
CA GLY A 256 -5.68 14.64 18.60
C GLY A 256 -4.64 14.39 19.68
N VAL A 257 -3.88 13.30 19.55
CA VAL A 257 -2.80 12.92 20.47
C VAL A 257 -1.54 12.61 19.68
N ALA A 258 -0.47 13.36 19.94
CA ALA A 258 0.84 13.14 19.35
C ALA A 258 1.67 12.17 20.19
N ASP A 259 2.32 11.22 19.52
CA ASP A 259 3.32 10.30 20.07
C ASP A 259 4.65 10.49 19.32
N PRO A 260 5.51 11.42 19.81
CA PRO A 260 6.82 11.72 19.23
C PRO A 260 7.71 10.50 18.98
N SER A 261 7.67 9.51 19.88
CA SER A 261 8.56 8.36 19.82
C SER A 261 8.32 7.49 18.59
N SER A 262 7.05 7.28 18.24
CA SER A 262 6.66 6.46 17.10
C SER A 262 6.28 7.27 15.86
N GLY A 263 6.35 8.60 15.92
CA GLY A 263 6.01 9.43 14.77
C GLY A 263 4.52 9.53 14.47
N ARG A 264 3.64 9.27 15.46
CA ARG A 264 2.20 9.11 15.23
C ARG A 264 1.39 10.28 15.77
N ILE A 265 0.30 10.59 15.08
CA ILE A 265 -0.78 11.42 15.62
C ILE A 265 -2.10 10.66 15.49
N GLY A 266 -2.71 10.33 16.62
CA GLY A 266 -4.02 9.67 16.67
C GLY A 266 -5.16 10.68 16.80
N PHE A 267 -6.29 10.42 16.16
CA PHE A 267 -7.49 11.24 16.19
C PHE A 267 -8.74 10.39 16.38
N ARG A 268 -9.78 10.95 17.00
CA ARG A 268 -11.15 10.48 16.82
C ARG A 268 -11.71 11.00 15.51
N VAL A 269 -12.52 10.18 14.85
CA VAL A 269 -13.14 10.51 13.57
C VAL A 269 -14.65 10.64 13.74
N THR A 270 -15.18 11.83 13.51
CA THR A 270 -16.63 12.13 13.66
C THR A 270 -17.42 11.88 12.38
N ASP A 271 -16.78 11.99 11.22
CA ASP A 271 -17.33 11.70 9.90
C ASP A 271 -16.29 10.93 9.08
N PRO A 272 -16.34 9.58 9.10
CA PRO A 272 -15.35 8.74 8.41
C PRO A 272 -15.28 8.96 6.90
N VAL A 273 -16.42 9.18 6.26
CA VAL A 273 -16.49 9.39 4.80
C VAL A 273 -15.81 10.71 4.45
N ARG A 274 -16.18 11.79 5.15
CA ARG A 274 -15.58 13.10 4.89
C ARG A 274 -14.10 13.15 5.25
N ALA A 275 -13.67 12.43 6.29
CA ALA A 275 -12.27 12.31 6.66
C ALA A 275 -11.45 11.62 5.55
N ALA A 276 -11.96 10.53 4.98
CA ALA A 276 -11.32 9.84 3.84
C ALA A 276 -11.23 10.73 2.59
N GLU A 277 -12.25 11.54 2.31
CA GLU A 277 -12.21 12.52 1.21
C GLU A 277 -11.13 13.58 1.43
N LEU A 278 -11.02 14.12 2.65
CA LEU A 278 -10.07 15.18 2.97
C LEU A 278 -8.62 14.72 2.83
N VAL A 279 -8.29 13.54 3.36
CA VAL A 279 -6.90 13.04 3.28
C VAL A 279 -6.45 12.76 1.84
N LYS A 280 -7.40 12.42 0.96
CA LYS A 280 -7.13 12.19 -0.47
C LYS A 280 -7.05 13.46 -1.30
N ALA A 281 -7.49 14.59 -0.77
CA ALA A 281 -7.46 15.88 -1.45
C ALA A 281 -6.08 16.58 -1.34
N GLU A 282 -5.05 15.89 -0.84
CA GLU A 282 -3.62 16.24 -0.83
C GLU A 282 -3.19 17.43 0.06
N ALA A 283 -4.12 18.24 0.58
CA ALA A 283 -3.82 19.20 1.63
C ALA A 283 -3.98 18.52 3.00
N VAL A 284 -2.94 17.84 3.51
CA VAL A 284 -2.94 17.22 4.85
C VAL A 284 -2.09 18.10 5.80
N PRO A 285 -2.70 18.96 6.64
CA PRO A 285 -1.99 20.00 7.40
C PRO A 285 -0.89 19.46 8.32
N PHE A 286 -1.06 18.24 8.84
CA PHE A 286 -0.08 17.61 9.72
C PHE A 286 1.14 17.07 8.97
N ALA A 287 1.05 16.87 7.65
CA ALA A 287 2.11 16.28 6.83
C ALA A 287 2.77 17.29 5.88
N VAL A 288 2.59 18.58 6.13
CA VAL A 288 3.16 19.63 5.27
C VAL A 288 4.68 19.59 5.22
N CYS A 289 5.21 20.02 4.07
CA CYS A 289 6.63 20.32 3.88
C CYS A 289 7.06 21.49 4.78
N ASP A 290 8.35 21.52 5.16
CA ASP A 290 8.99 22.68 5.81
C ASP A 290 9.38 23.78 4.81
#